data_AF-A0A0P4WCM6-F1
#
_entry.id   AF-A0A0P4WCM6-F1
#
_cell.length_a   1.000
_cell.length_b   1.000
_cell.length_c   1.000
_cell.angle_alpha   90.00
_cell.angle_beta   90.00
_cell.angle_gamma   90.00
#
_symmetry.space_group_name_H-M   'P 1'
#
loop_
_entity.id
_entity.type
_entity.pdbx_description
1 polymer ?
#
loop_
_entity_poly.entity_id
_entity_poly.type
_entity_poly.pdbx_seq_one_letter_code
_entity_poly.pdbx_strand_id
1 'polypeptide(L)'
;MIAGRLASQFGVDGQACVQRFMCEMQQRPIDKRTMVGKLLTLLLTPSIKNKGEADLLTDYLTARKLGKSGAYCDHHYSACPISVFHFFDSVRNITADWF
;
A
#
# COMPACT_ATOMS: atom_id res chain seq x y z
N MET A 1 16.19 -5.33 -18.10
CA MET A 1 16.31 -6.00 -16.78
C MET A 1 16.56 -4.98 -15.65
N ILE A 2 15.68 -4.00 -15.43
CA ILE A 2 15.88 -2.92 -14.44
C ILE A 2 14.63 -2.72 -13.56
N ALA A 3 13.80 -3.76 -13.39
CA ALA A 3 12.63 -3.72 -12.50
C ALA A 3 12.84 -4.50 -11.18
N GLY A 4 13.99 -5.17 -11.00
CA GLY A 4 14.22 -6.08 -9.87
C GLY A 4 15.00 -5.49 -8.69
N ARG A 5 15.43 -4.22 -8.73
CA ARG A 5 16.44 -3.70 -7.77
C ARG A 5 15.90 -3.01 -6.51
N LEU A 6 14.62 -2.63 -6.47
CA LEU A 6 14.05 -2.00 -5.27
C LEU A 6 13.60 -3.04 -4.22
N ALA A 7 13.14 -4.21 -4.65
CA ALA A 7 12.70 -5.28 -3.75
C ALA A 7 13.86 -6.14 -3.18
N SER A 8 14.89 -6.37 -4.00
CA SER A 8 16.04 -7.21 -3.63
C SER A 8 16.99 -6.57 -2.62
N GLN A 9 17.02 -5.23 -2.51
CA GLN A 9 17.80 -4.55 -1.46
C GLN A 9 17.24 -4.77 -0.04
N PHE A 10 15.96 -5.14 0.08
CA PHE A 10 15.30 -5.38 1.37
C PHE A 10 14.94 -6.85 1.62
N GLY A 11 15.21 -7.76 0.67
CA GLY A 11 14.94 -9.20 0.81
C GLY A 11 13.45 -9.58 0.86
N VAL A 12 12.56 -8.73 0.32
CA VAL A 12 11.10 -8.92 0.38
C VAL A 12 10.48 -9.01 -1.01
N ASP A 13 9.30 -9.63 -1.10
CA ASP A 13 8.49 -9.61 -2.32
C ASP A 13 7.85 -8.22 -2.51
N GLY A 14 8.42 -7.44 -3.41
CA GLY A 14 7.98 -6.08 -3.69
C GLY A 14 6.55 -6.01 -4.21
N GLN A 15 6.11 -6.98 -5.01
CA GLN A 15 4.74 -7.01 -5.53
C GLN A 15 3.76 -7.28 -4.39
N ALA A 16 4.04 -8.28 -3.56
CA ALA A 16 3.23 -8.56 -2.37
C ALA A 16 3.18 -7.37 -1.42
N CYS A 17 4.29 -6.64 -1.25
CA CYS A 17 4.31 -5.45 -0.39
C CYS A 17 3.47 -4.30 -0.92
N VAL A 18 3.47 -4.04 -2.23
CA VAL A 18 2.59 -3.03 -2.82
C VAL A 18 1.12 -3.44 -2.67
N GLN A 19 0.79 -4.72 -2.85
CA GLN A 19 -0.55 -5.24 -2.62
C GLN A 19 -0.98 -5.09 -1.14
N ARG A 20 -0.12 -5.49 -0.19
CA ARG A 20 -0.37 -5.35 1.26
C ARG A 20 -0.61 -3.90 1.64
N PHE A 21 0.25 -2.99 1.18
CA PHE A 21 0.14 -1.56 1.38
C PHE A 21 -1.20 -1.00 0.86
N MET A 22 -1.60 -1.38 -0.36
CA MET A 22 -2.89 -0.97 -0.91
C MET A 22 -4.07 -1.50 -0.08
N CYS A 23 -4.02 -2.77 0.35
CA CYS A 23 -5.05 -3.36 1.19
C CYS A 23 -5.20 -2.61 2.53
N GLU A 24 -4.09 -2.44 3.25
CA GLU A 24 -4.06 -1.79 4.56
C GLU A 24 -4.54 -0.32 4.49
N MET A 25 -4.13 0.43 3.45
CA MET A 25 -4.60 1.80 3.27
C MET A 25 -6.10 1.93 3.01
N GLN A 26 -6.75 0.94 2.39
CA GLN A 26 -8.21 1.00 2.20
C GLN A 26 -8.97 0.74 3.51
N GLN A 27 -8.37 0.01 4.46
CA GLN A 27 -8.94 -0.22 5.80
C GLN A 27 -8.84 1.01 6.68
N ARG A 28 -7.67 1.66 6.64
CA ARG A 28 -7.39 2.88 7.40
C ARG A 28 -6.78 3.91 6.44
N PRO A 29 -7.63 4.71 5.78
CA PRO A 29 -7.14 5.78 4.93
C PRO A 29 -6.22 6.69 5.73
N ILE A 30 -5.02 6.96 5.20
CA ILE A 30 -4.03 7.86 5.80
C ILE A 30 -4.75 9.21 5.99
N ASP A 31 -5.06 9.50 7.25
CA ASP A 31 -5.92 10.56 7.77
C ASP A 31 -6.69 11.41 6.77
N LYS A 32 -8.03 11.32 6.82
CA LYS A 32 -8.96 12.27 6.15
C LYS A 32 -8.75 13.73 6.56
N ARG A 33 -7.87 14.02 7.51
CA ARG A 33 -7.62 15.34 8.11
C ARG A 33 -6.46 16.09 7.46
N THR A 34 -5.52 15.43 6.78
CA THR A 34 -4.37 16.10 6.15
C THR A 34 -4.51 16.16 4.63
N MET A 35 -3.98 17.22 4.00
CA MET A 35 -3.98 17.32 2.52
C MET A 35 -3.08 16.24 1.89
N VAL A 36 -1.95 15.93 2.53
CA VAL A 36 -1.03 14.88 2.08
C VAL A 36 -1.71 13.51 2.13
N GLY A 37 -2.41 13.18 3.22
CA GLY A 37 -3.17 11.92 3.32
C GLY A 37 -4.27 11.78 2.27
N LYS A 38 -4.99 12.88 1.98
CA LYS A 38 -5.97 12.92 0.87
C LYS A 38 -5.31 12.73 -0.49
N LEU A 39 -4.18 13.38 -0.74
CA LEU A 39 -3.44 13.28 -2.01
C LEU A 39 -2.89 11.86 -2.22
N LEU A 40 -2.27 11.27 -1.19
CA LEU A 40 -1.79 9.89 -1.23
C LEU A 40 -2.94 8.92 -1.48
N THR A 41 -4.06 9.08 -0.77
CA THR A 41 -5.25 8.27 -1.00
C THR A 41 -5.72 8.38 -2.45
N LEU A 42 -5.77 9.59 -3.02
CA LEU A 42 -6.19 9.79 -4.41
C LEU A 42 -5.24 9.11 -5.41
N LEU A 43 -3.92 9.31 -5.26
CA LEU A 43 -2.91 8.76 -6.16
C LEU A 43 -2.84 7.24 -6.12
N LEU A 44 -3.02 6.65 -4.94
CA LEU A 44 -2.84 5.22 -4.70
C LEU A 44 -4.15 4.44 -4.83
N THR A 45 -5.22 5.12 -5.22
CA THR A 45 -6.53 4.54 -5.49
C THR A 45 -6.67 4.34 -7.00
N PRO A 46 -6.30 3.16 -7.54
CA PRO A 46 -6.35 2.92 -8.98
C PRO A 46 -7.77 3.08 -9.51
N SER A 47 -7.93 3.85 -10.58
CA SER A 47 -9.21 4.04 -11.27
C SER A 47 -9.09 3.46 -12.67
N ILE A 48 -9.69 2.28 -12.87
CA ILE A 48 -9.65 1.57 -14.14
C ILE A 48 -10.47 2.34 -15.17
N LYS A 49 -9.88 2.67 -16.33
CA LYS A 49 -10.60 3.38 -17.39
C LYS A 49 -11.05 2.45 -18.53
N ASN A 50 -10.39 1.31 -18.73
CA ASN A 50 -10.71 0.34 -19.78
C ASN A 50 -10.44 -1.12 -19.36
N LYS A 51 -10.94 -2.08 -20.14
CA LYS A 51 -10.82 -3.52 -19.81
C LYS A 51 -9.37 -4.03 -19.85
N GLY A 52 -8.52 -3.53 -20.74
CA GLY A 52 -7.13 -4.00 -20.86
C GLY A 52 -6.24 -3.59 -19.67
N GLU A 53 -6.53 -2.44 -19.06
CA GLU A 53 -5.88 -1.99 -17.82
C GLU A 53 -6.34 -2.81 -16.60
N ALA A 54 -7.57 -3.33 -16.63
CA ALA A 54 -8.10 -4.17 -15.57
C ALA A 54 -7.28 -5.45 -15.40
N ASP A 55 -6.91 -6.10 -16.50
CA ASP A 55 -6.18 -7.39 -16.47
C ASP A 55 -4.80 -7.24 -15.82
N LEU A 56 -4.05 -6.18 -16.17
CA LEU A 56 -2.72 -5.90 -15.61
C LEU A 56 -2.76 -5.49 -14.13
N LEU A 57 -3.88 -4.91 -13.67
CA LEU A 57 -4.06 -4.43 -12.30
C LEU A 57 -4.89 -5.38 -11.43
N THR A 58 -5.30 -6.55 -11.95
CA THR A 58 -6.24 -7.46 -11.28
C THR A 58 -5.86 -7.73 -9.82
N ASP A 59 -4.58 -8.02 -9.56
CA ASP A 59 -4.13 -8.36 -8.22
C ASP A 59 -4.19 -7.14 -7.26
N TYR A 60 -3.81 -5.96 -7.76
CA TYR A 60 -3.88 -4.71 -7.00
C TYR A 60 -5.32 -4.27 -6.72
N LEU A 61 -6.22 -4.50 -7.68
CA LEU A 61 -7.66 -4.26 -7.52
C LEU A 61 -8.27 -5.22 -6.51
N THR A 62 -7.78 -6.46 -6.47
CA THR A 62 -8.18 -7.47 -5.49
C THR A 62 -7.72 -7.04 -4.09
N ALA A 63 -6.46 -6.61 -3.93
CA ALA A 63 -5.96 -6.04 -2.68
C ALA A 63 -6.81 -4.87 -2.18
N ARG A 64 -7.15 -3.95 -3.09
CA ARG A 64 -8.02 -2.82 -2.78
C ARG A 64 -9.41 -3.27 -2.30
N LYS A 65 -10.03 -4.24 -2.98
CA LYS A 65 -11.35 -4.77 -2.61
C LYS A 65 -11.32 -5.46 -1.24
N LEU A 66 -10.29 -6.27 -0.98
CA LEU A 66 -10.08 -6.93 0.31
C LEU A 66 -9.96 -5.91 1.44
N GLY A 67 -9.13 -4.88 1.26
CA GLY A 67 -9.00 -3.80 2.23
C GLY A 67 -10.33 -3.08 2.49
N LYS A 68 -11.10 -2.73 1.44
CA LYS A 68 -12.45 -2.14 1.60
C LYS A 68 -13.43 -3.04 2.35
N SER A 69 -13.29 -4.36 2.23
CA SER A 69 -14.15 -5.32 2.94
C SER A 69 -13.76 -5.54 4.41
N GLY A 70 -12.62 -4.98 4.85
CA GLY A 70 -12.11 -5.21 6.21
C GLY A 70 -11.40 -6.56 6.39
N ALA A 71 -10.95 -7.20 5.31
CA ALA A 71 -10.25 -8.49 5.35
C ALA A 71 -8.86 -8.38 6.01
N TYR A 72 -8.35 -9.44 6.63
CA TYR A 72 -7.03 -9.41 7.27
C TYR A 72 -5.88 -9.35 6.23
N CYS A 73 -5.41 -8.15 5.91
CA CYS A 73 -4.45 -7.89 4.83
C CYS A 73 -3.08 -8.55 5.07
N ASP A 74 -2.67 -8.68 6.32
CA ASP A 74 -1.45 -9.37 6.75
C ASP A 74 -1.48 -10.88 6.45
N HIS A 75 -2.64 -11.52 6.62
CA HIS A 75 -2.82 -12.93 6.28
C HIS A 75 -2.86 -13.15 4.77
N HIS A 76 -3.55 -12.28 4.02
CA HIS A 76 -3.65 -12.38 2.56
C HIS A 76 -2.33 -12.07 1.83
N TYR A 77 -1.48 -11.22 2.41
CA TYR A 77 -0.21 -10.78 1.81
C TYR A 77 0.99 -11.07 2.73
N SER A 78 1.05 -12.29 3.26
CA SER A 78 2.08 -12.73 4.22
C SER A 78 3.51 -12.76 3.66
N ALA A 79 3.67 -12.79 2.33
CA ALA A 79 4.97 -12.68 1.65
C ALA A 79 5.63 -11.29 1.83
N CYS A 80 4.86 -10.29 2.29
CA CYS A 80 5.40 -9.02 2.72
C CYS A 80 5.33 -8.91 4.25
N PRO A 81 6.46 -8.81 4.97
CA PRO A 81 6.46 -8.61 6.42
C PRO A 81 6.21 -7.15 6.84
N ILE A 82 6.22 -6.21 5.89
CA ILE A 82 6.19 -4.77 6.15
C ILE A 82 4.75 -4.25 6.09
N SER A 83 4.28 -3.63 7.17
CA SER A 83 3.01 -2.88 7.17
C SER A 83 3.24 -1.41 6.90
N VAL A 84 2.29 -0.79 6.18
CA VAL A 84 2.26 0.67 5.95
C VAL A 84 2.23 1.46 7.26
N PHE A 85 1.58 0.92 8.30
CA PHE A 85 1.45 1.61 9.58
C PHE A 85 2.79 1.69 10.31
N HIS A 86 3.60 0.62 10.27
CA HIS A 86 4.96 0.65 10.84
C HIS A 86 5.88 1.67 10.16
N PHE A 87 5.71 1.87 8.84
CA PHE A 87 6.44 2.90 8.11
C PHE A 87 6.07 4.30 8.60
N PHE A 88 4.77 4.62 8.72
CA PHE A 88 4.32 5.93 9.19
C PHE A 88 4.58 6.17 10.68
N ASP A 89 4.52 5.15 11.52
CA ASP A 89 4.90 5.24 12.94
C ASP A 89 6.37 5.62 13.09
N SER A 90 7.25 5.05 12.26
CA SER A 90 8.67 5.40 12.23
C SER A 90 8.88 6.86 11.84
N VAL A 91 8.16 7.36 10.82
CA VAL A 91 8.24 8.76 10.39
C VAL A 91 7.72 9.72 11.47
N ARG A 92 6.63 9.37 12.16
CA ARG A 92 6.07 10.20 13.23
C ARG A 92 7.06 10.35 14.39
N ASN A 93 7.73 9.27 14.78
CA ASN A 93 8.77 9.33 15.80
C ASN A 93 9.94 10.23 15.37
N ILE A 94 10.39 10.15 14.10
CA ILE A 94 11.46 11.03 13.60
C ILE A 94 11.06 12.52 13.66
N THR A 95 9.80 12.85 13.38
CA THR A 95 9.33 14.26 13.43
C THR A 95 9.07 14.78 14.84
N ALA A 96 8.90 13.89 15.83
CA ALA A 96 8.72 14.28 17.22
C ALA A 96 10.03 14.71 17.90
N ASP A 97 11.18 14.37 17.32
CA ASP A 97 12.51 14.72 17.84
C ASP A 97 13.00 16.12 17.39
N TRP A 98 12.20 16.83 16.58
CA TRP A 98 12.51 18.17 16.05
C TRP A 98 11.54 19.27 16.56
N PHE A 99 10.87 19.03 17.70
CA PHE A 99 10.08 20.02 18.46
C PHE A 99 10.20 19.75 19.96
#